data_AF-A0A0B2RL92-F1
#
_entry.id   AF-A0A0B2RL92-F1
#
_cell.length_a   1.000
_cell.length_b   1.000
_cell.length_c   1.000
_cell.angle_alpha   90.00
_cell.angle_beta   90.00
_cell.angle_gamma   90.00
#
_symmetry.space_group_name_H-M   'P 1'
#
loop_
_entity.id
_entity.type
_entity.pdbx_description
1 polymer ?
#
loop_
_entity_poly.entity_id
_entity_poly.type
_entity_poly.pdbx_seq_one_letter_code
_entity_poly.pdbx_strand_id
1 'polypeptide(L)'
;MAFACIKGIFFSRSFCAIFWLKKHGLMLGLTFSNELISRDEGLHCNFVCLLYLLLRKKLSEGRVREIVRDAVEIEREFACGGPGTMG
;
A
#
# COMPACT_ATOMS: atom_id res chain seq x y z
N MET A 1 6.95 -6.90 8.86
CA MET A 1 7.39 -5.74 8.05
C MET A 1 7.02 -5.90 6.59
N ALA A 2 7.41 -6.96 5.89
CA ALA A 2 6.94 -7.21 4.52
C ALA A 2 5.39 -7.22 4.40
N PHE A 3 4.68 -7.86 5.33
CA PHE A 3 3.21 -7.86 5.35
C PHE A 3 2.58 -6.47 5.57
N ALA A 4 3.23 -5.58 6.34
CA ALA A 4 2.79 -4.19 6.47
C ALA A 4 2.97 -3.43 5.15
N CYS A 5 4.04 -3.72 4.40
CA CYS A 5 4.27 -3.13 3.08
C CYS A 5 3.22 -3.60 2.06
N ILE A 6 2.82 -4.86 2.10
CA ILE A 6 1.73 -5.38 1.25
C ILE A 6 0.41 -4.65 1.56
N LYS A 7 0.06 -4.50 2.85
CA LYS A 7 -1.19 -3.88 3.27
C LYS A 7 -1.23 -2.37 3.09
N GLY A 8 -0.09 -1.69 3.22
CA GLY A 8 -0.01 -0.23 3.15
C GLY A 8 0.45 0.34 1.80
N ILE A 9 1.47 -0.28 1.17
CA ILE A 9 2.15 0.28 -0.01
C ILE A 9 1.54 -0.28 -1.30
N PHE A 10 1.39 -1.61 -1.42
CA PHE A 10 0.94 -2.25 -2.68
C PHE A 10 -0.52 -1.96 -3.08
N PHE A 11 -1.38 -1.53 -2.14
CA PHE A 11 -2.77 -1.17 -2.47
C PHE A 11 -3.01 0.34 -2.59
N SER A 12 -2.00 1.15 -2.27
CA SER A 12 -2.14 2.60 -2.21
C SER A 12 -2.52 3.21 -3.57
N ARG A 13 -2.03 2.66 -4.69
CA ARG A 13 -2.39 3.13 -6.04
C ARG A 13 -3.83 2.83 -6.41
N SER A 14 -4.31 1.60 -6.17
CA SER A 14 -5.69 1.21 -6.48
C SER A 14 -6.68 2.10 -5.71
N PHE A 15 -6.40 2.38 -4.44
CA PHE A 15 -7.20 3.30 -3.64
C PHE A 15 -7.18 4.73 -4.20
N CYS A 16 -6.02 5.23 -4.62
CA CYS A 16 -5.88 6.55 -5.21
C CYS A 16 -6.63 6.69 -6.56
N ALA A 17 -6.53 5.69 -7.45
CA ALA A 17 -7.22 5.68 -8.73
C ALA A 17 -8.76 5.66 -8.55
N ILE A 18 -9.27 4.87 -7.61
CA ILE A 18 -10.71 4.84 -7.32
C ILE A 18 -11.16 6.12 -6.61
N PHE A 19 -10.31 6.70 -5.76
CA PHE A 19 -10.59 8.02 -5.16
C PHE A 19 -10.67 9.15 -6.21
N TRP A 20 -9.91 9.05 -7.30
CA TRP A 20 -10.04 9.98 -8.42
C TRP A 20 -11.43 9.91 -9.07
N LEU A 21 -12.02 8.71 -9.21
CA LEU A 21 -13.40 8.54 -9.68
C LEU A 21 -14.39 9.21 -8.72
N LYS A 22 -14.17 9.07 -7.40
CA LYS A 22 -14.98 9.73 -6.36
C LYS A 22 -14.96 11.24 -6.53
N LYS A 23 -13.79 11.84 -6.77
CA LYS A 23 -13.63 13.29 -6.96
C LYS A 23 -14.46 13.83 -8.13
N HIS A 24 -14.75 12.99 -9.12
CA HIS A 24 -15.57 13.34 -10.29
C HIS A 24 -17.02 12.86 -10.18
N GLY A 25 -17.45 12.37 -9.01
CA GLY A 25 -18.81 11.90 -8.78
C GLY A 25 -19.18 10.61 -9.52
N LEU A 26 -18.19 9.83 -9.95
CA LEU A 26 -18.39 8.60 -10.72
C LEU A 26 -18.40 7.37 -9.81
N MET A 27 -19.22 6.36 -10.17
CA MET A 27 -19.23 5.03 -9.55
C MET A 27 -19.37 5.05 -8.01
N LEU A 28 -20.38 5.75 -7.49
CA LEU A 28 -20.64 5.95 -6.05
C LEU A 28 -20.51 4.67 -5.20
N GLY A 29 -21.13 3.56 -5.64
CA GLY A 29 -21.03 2.28 -4.92
C GLY A 29 -19.60 1.72 -4.84
N LEU A 30 -18.82 1.83 -5.92
CA LEU A 30 -17.42 1.42 -5.94
C LEU A 30 -16.57 2.31 -5.03
N THR A 31 -16.77 3.62 -5.09
CA THR A 31 -16.00 4.58 -4.28
C THR A 31 -16.27 4.45 -2.79
N PHE A 32 -17.52 4.17 -2.41
CA PHE A 32 -17.88 3.88 -1.02
C PHE A 32 -17.22 2.59 -0.52
N SER A 33 -17.30 1.49 -1.29
CA SER A 33 -16.61 0.24 -0.96
C SER A 33 -15.10 0.43 -0.84
N ASN A 34 -14.50 1.24 -1.72
CA ASN A 34 -13.07 1.56 -1.68
C ASN A 34 -12.67 2.32 -0.41
N GLU A 35 -13.52 3.22 0.10
CA GLU A 35 -13.27 3.89 1.37
C GLU A 35 -13.26 2.90 2.53
N LEU A 36 -14.23 1.98 2.58
CA LEU A 36 -14.29 0.95 3.61
C LEU A 36 -13.05 0.04 3.56
N ILE A 37 -12.69 -0.46 2.37
CA ILE A 37 -11.53 -1.34 2.20
C ILE A 37 -10.23 -0.60 2.54
N SER A 38 -10.05 0.63 2.05
CA SER A 38 -8.83 1.40 2.34
C SER A 38 -8.66 1.70 3.83
N ARG A 39 -9.78 1.95 4.54
CA ARG A 39 -9.78 2.11 6.00
C ARG A 39 -9.33 0.83 6.70
N ASP A 40 -9.89 -0.31 6.30
CA ASP A 40 -9.59 -1.60 6.92
C ASP A 40 -8.15 -2.03 6.65
N GLU A 41 -7.62 -1.80 5.44
CA GLU A 41 -6.20 -2.07 5.12
C GLU A 41 -5.25 -1.14 5.89
N GLY A 42 -5.65 0.12 6.15
CA GLY A 42 -4.93 1.03 7.04
C GLY A 42 -4.88 0.50 8.49
N LEU A 43 -5.99 -0.03 9.00
CA LEU A 43 -6.05 -0.67 10.32
C LEU A 43 -5.15 -1.92 10.38
N HIS A 44 -5.18 -2.77 9.35
CA HIS A 44 -4.30 -3.93 9.24
C HIS A 44 -2.81 -3.54 9.25
N CYS A 45 -2.44 -2.50 8.51
CA CYS A 45 -1.07 -1.97 8.49
C CYS A 45 -0.63 -1.51 9.89
N ASN A 46 -1.46 -0.70 10.56
CA ASN A 46 -1.18 -0.20 11.91
C ASN A 46 -1.04 -1.34 12.93
N PHE A 47 -1.91 -2.34 12.85
CA PHE A 47 -1.84 -3.52 13.72
C PHE A 47 -0.51 -4.26 13.57
N VAL A 48 -0.03 -4.44 12.34
CA VAL A 48 1.25 -5.12 12.07
C VAL A 48 2.44 -4.30 12.55
N CYS A 49 2.39 -2.97 12.41
CA CYS A 49 3.38 -2.06 12.97
C CYS A 49 3.42 -2.14 14.50
N LEU A 50 2.25 -2.13 15.16
CA LEU A 50 2.15 -2.28 16.61
C LEU A 50 2.69 -3.64 17.07
N LEU A 51 2.31 -4.73 16.40
CA LEU A 51 2.82 -6.07 16.70
C LEU A 51 4.35 -6.13 16.58
N TYR A 52 4.92 -5.47 15.57
CA TYR A 52 6.37 -5.39 15.40
C TYR A 52 7.06 -4.63 16.53
N LEU A 53 6.44 -3.60 17.10
CA LEU A 53 6.98 -2.89 18.26
C LEU A 53 7.08 -3.78 19.50
N LEU A 54 6.17 -4.75 19.65
CA LEU A 54 6.12 -5.71 20.76
C LEU A 54 7.12 -6.88 20.60
N LEU A 55 7.76 -7.04 19.43
CA LEU A 55 8.73 -8.10 19.20
C LEU A 55 10.01 -7.87 20.00
N ARG A 56 10.49 -8.91 20.68
CA ARG A 56 11.77 -8.91 21.40
C ARG A 56 12.99 -8.89 20.48
N LYS A 57 12.91 -9.59 19.33
CA LYS A 57 13.95 -9.59 18.30
C LYS A 57 13.44 -8.84 17.08
N LYS A 58 13.92 -7.60 16.92
CA LYS A 58 13.60 -6.75 15.77
C LYS A 58 14.62 -6.95 14.66
N LEU A 59 14.21 -6.67 13.43
CA LEU A 59 15.14 -6.58 12.30
C LEU A 59 16.03 -5.36 12.49
N SER A 60 17.23 -5.39 11.90
CA SER A 60 18.04 -4.17 11.80
C SER A 60 17.30 -3.12 10.98
N GLU A 61 17.51 -1.84 11.30
CA GLU A 61 16.91 -0.74 10.55
C GLU A 61 17.25 -0.80 9.06
N GLY A 62 18.48 -1.24 8.73
CA GLY A 62 18.90 -1.44 7.34
C GLY A 62 18.00 -2.42 6.60
N ARG A 63 17.67 -3.56 7.22
CA ARG A 63 16.79 -4.56 6.60
C ARG A 63 15.34 -4.09 6.51
N VAL A 64 14.87 -3.32 7.49
CA VAL A 64 13.52 -2.70 7.41
C VAL A 64 13.45 -1.71 6.25
N ARG A 65 14.46 -0.84 6.12
CA ARG A 65 14.53 0.16 5.06
C ARG A 65 14.60 -0.48 3.68
N GLU A 66 15.37 -1.57 3.54
CA GLU A 66 15.45 -2.37 2.32
C GLU A 66 14.08 -2.93 1.93
N ILE A 67 13.39 -3.62 2.85
CA ILE A 67 12.06 -4.19 2.58
C ILE A 67 11.05 -3.11 2.16
N VAL A 68 11.06 -1.95 2.81
CA VAL A 68 10.16 -0.84 2.46
C VAL A 68 10.51 -0.27 1.09
N ARG A 69 11.80 -0.04 0.81
CA ARG A 69 12.26 0.50 -0.47
C ARG A 69 11.88 -0.43 -1.62
N ASP A 70 12.16 -1.72 -1.49
CA ASP A 70 11.86 -2.72 -2.52
C ASP A 70 10.35 -2.78 -2.78
N ALA A 71 9.52 -2.67 -1.74
CA ALA A 71 8.07 -2.58 -1.90
C ALA A 71 7.62 -1.30 -2.63
N VAL A 72 8.23 -0.15 -2.36
CA VAL A 72 7.92 1.09 -3.10
C VAL A 72 8.34 0.97 -4.57
N GLU A 73 9.48 0.34 -4.85
CA GLU A 73 9.98 0.16 -6.21
C GLU A 73 9.05 -0.74 -7.03
N ILE A 74 8.63 -1.88 -6.49
CA ILE A 74 7.66 -2.78 -7.13
C ILE A 74 6.34 -2.05 -7.42
N GLU A 75 5.81 -1.29 -6.45
CA GLU A 75 4.56 -0.54 -6.64
C GLU A 75 4.72 0.54 -7.74
N ARG A 76 5.89 1.17 -7.80
CA ARG A 76 6.21 2.19 -8.81
C ARG A 76 6.34 1.57 -10.21
N GLU A 77 6.97 0.41 -10.35
CA GLU A 77 7.07 -0.32 -11.62
C GLU A 77 5.69 -0.73 -12.12
N PHE A 78 4.85 -1.23 -11.22
CA PHE A 78 3.45 -1.53 -11.54
C PHE A 78 2.71 -0.24 -11.95
N ALA A 79 3.05 0.91 -11.36
CA ALA A 79 2.45 2.20 -11.63
C ALA A 79 2.73 2.77 -13.02
N CYS A 80 4.01 2.83 -13.37
CA CYS A 80 4.48 3.51 -14.58
C CYS A 80 4.58 2.57 -15.79
N GLY A 81 4.32 1.28 -15.60
CA GLY A 81 4.71 0.24 -16.55
C GLY A 81 6.22 0.04 -16.46
N GLY A 82 6.67 -1.21 -16.41
CA GLY A 82 8.09 -1.54 -16.36
C GLY A 82 8.88 -0.91 -17.53
N PRO A 83 10.22 -0.92 -17.47
CA PRO A 83 11.06 -0.46 -18.58
C PRO A 83 10.69 -1.24 -19.86
N GLY A 84 9.88 -0.64 -20.73
CA GLY A 84 9.35 -1.30 -21.94
C GLY A 84 7.93 -0.94 -22.38
N THR A 85 7.20 -0.03 -21.73
CA THR A 85 5.82 0.33 -22.14
C THR A 85 5.65 1.69 -22.84
N MET A 86 6.76 2.31 -23.28
CA MET A 86 6.70 3.30 -24.36
C MET A 86 6.86 2.58 -25.70
N GLY A 87 5.74 2.12 -26.26
CA GLY A 87 5.61 1.60 -27.63
C GLY A 87 4.36 2.18 -28.27
#